data_AF-A0A2H3D5V7-F1
#
_entry.id   AF-A0A2H3D5V7-F1
#
_cell.length_a   1.000
_cell.length_b   1.000
_cell.length_c   1.000
_cell.angle_alpha   90.00
_cell.angle_beta   90.00
_cell.angle_gamma   90.00
#
_symmetry.space_group_name_H-M   'P 1'
#
loop_
_entity.id
_entity.type
_entity.pdbx_description
1 polymer ?
#
loop_
_entity_poly.entity_id
_entity_poly.type
_entity_poly.pdbx_seq_one_letter_code
_entity_poly.pdbx_strand_id
1 'polypeptide(L)'
;QHIIEAGYSRVVRPHHRSLKKYKVGESQQYREIRSVLIDNIVDVAGIGPHSTFIDLGSGVGNVCSQISLKTGCRCYGVELLANPAQLARALSEQIRVFSYIWGYKHKGQVDLHHGDMRTNGTTMPAIREADVIYINNFKFEPS
;
A
#
# COMPACT_ATOMS: atom_id res chain seq x y z
N GLN A 1 -9.80 -5.65 9.29
CA GLN A 1 -8.56 -6.09 10.00
C GLN A 1 -8.14 -7.53 9.71
N HIS A 2 -8.93 -8.57 10.01
CA HIS A 2 -8.45 -9.96 9.94
C HIS A 2 -7.91 -10.39 8.56
N ILE A 3 -8.62 -10.04 7.47
CA ILE A 3 -8.19 -10.34 6.08
C ILE A 3 -6.81 -9.74 5.78
N ILE A 4 -6.59 -8.47 6.16
CA ILE A 4 -5.32 -7.77 5.94
C ILE A 4 -4.20 -8.43 6.75
N GLU A 5 -4.43 -8.72 8.03
CA GLU A 5 -3.43 -9.34 8.88
C GLU A 5 -3.06 -10.76 8.44
N ALA A 6 -4.05 -11.54 8.02
CA ALA A 6 -3.84 -12.89 7.48
C ALA A 6 -3.01 -12.83 6.19
N GLY A 7 -3.38 -11.94 5.25
CA GLY A 7 -2.64 -11.75 4.00
C GLY A 7 -1.20 -11.29 4.26
N TYR A 8 -1.04 -10.30 5.13
CA TYR A 8 0.26 -9.75 5.52
C TYR A 8 1.14 -10.81 6.20
N SER A 9 0.58 -11.59 7.12
CA SER A 9 1.32 -12.66 7.81
C SER A 9 1.77 -13.78 6.86
N ARG A 10 0.98 -14.04 5.81
CA ARG A 10 1.31 -15.05 4.80
C ARG A 10 2.33 -14.57 3.78
N VAL A 11 2.24 -13.32 3.35
CA VAL A 11 3.03 -12.80 2.22
C VAL A 11 4.26 -12.01 2.67
N VAL A 12 4.11 -11.13 3.67
CA VAL A 12 5.16 -10.15 3.98
C VAL A 12 6.04 -10.60 5.14
N ARG A 13 5.45 -11.12 6.24
CA ARG A 13 6.21 -11.55 7.43
C ARG A 13 7.36 -12.54 7.12
N PRO A 14 7.23 -13.52 6.20
CA PRO A 14 8.33 -14.42 5.86
C PRO A 14 9.55 -13.70 5.26
N HIS A 15 9.34 -12.53 4.65
CA HIS A 15 10.36 -11.76 3.95
C HIS A 15 10.86 -10.55 4.76
N HIS A 16 10.47 -10.40 6.04
CA HIS A 16 10.83 -9.21 6.83
C HIS A 16 12.35 -8.95 6.88
N ARG A 17 13.17 -9.99 6.85
CA ARG A 17 14.64 -9.87 6.88
C ARG A 17 15.19 -9.27 5.59
N SER A 18 14.62 -9.59 4.42
CA SER A 18 15.03 -9.01 3.15
C SER A 18 14.59 -7.55 3.03
N LEU A 19 13.48 -7.19 3.69
CA LEU A 19 13.01 -5.81 3.82
C LEU A 19 13.86 -4.94 4.76
N LYS A 20 14.59 -5.55 5.71
CA LYS A 20 15.47 -4.85 6.68
C LYS A 20 16.82 -4.41 6.12
N LYS A 21 17.28 -4.95 4.98
CA LYS A 21 18.54 -4.52 4.34
C LYS A 21 18.47 -3.10 3.76
N TYR A 22 17.36 -2.40 3.99
CA TYR A 22 17.01 -1.09 3.43
C TYR A 22 17.88 0.07 3.95
N LYS A 23 18.57 -0.06 5.09
CA LYS A 23 19.57 0.92 5.54
C LYS A 23 20.67 0.26 6.37
N VAL A 24 21.93 0.38 5.93
CA VAL A 24 23.09 0.12 6.80
C VAL A 24 23.19 1.29 7.77
N GLY A 25 23.12 1.06 9.08
CA GLY A 25 23.50 2.03 10.10
C GLY A 25 22.38 2.60 10.97
N GLU A 26 21.10 2.48 10.59
CA GLU A 26 19.99 2.86 11.47
C GLU A 26 19.22 1.62 11.87
N SER A 27 18.95 1.48 13.17
CA SER A 27 17.99 0.51 13.72
C SER A 27 16.56 0.90 13.29
N GLN A 28 16.30 0.98 11.99
CA GLN A 28 15.00 1.25 11.43
C GLN A 28 14.22 -0.07 11.47
N GLN A 29 13.44 -0.25 12.53
CA GLN A 29 12.20 -1.01 12.38
C GLN A 29 11.56 -0.48 11.09
N TYR A 30 11.38 -1.34 10.10
CA TYR A 30 10.55 -1.05 8.94
C TYR A 30 9.20 -0.60 9.52
N ARG A 31 8.99 0.73 9.63
CA ARG A 31 7.83 1.35 10.29
C ARG A 31 6.68 1.27 9.32
N GLU A 32 6.18 0.06 9.15
CA GLU A 32 4.89 -0.12 8.51
C GLU A 32 3.85 0.65 9.28
N ILE A 33 3.01 1.35 8.54
CA ILE A 33 1.85 1.98 9.12
C ILE A 33 0.96 0.87 9.69
N ARG A 34 0.61 1.05 10.97
CA ARG A 34 -0.33 0.17 11.66
C ARG A 34 -1.71 0.29 11.03
N SER A 35 -2.42 -0.82 10.96
CA SER A 35 -3.77 -0.89 10.39
C SER A 35 -4.75 0.14 10.98
N VAL A 36 -4.65 0.42 12.29
CA VAL A 36 -5.44 1.46 12.97
C VAL A 36 -5.16 2.87 12.45
N LEU A 37 -3.90 3.17 12.09
CA LEU A 37 -3.57 4.48 11.53
C LEU A 37 -4.12 4.63 10.10
N ILE A 38 -4.17 3.55 9.32
CA ILE A 38 -4.83 3.56 8.00
C ILE A 38 -6.33 3.84 8.16
N ASP A 39 -6.97 3.24 9.16
CA ASP A 39 -8.38 3.50 9.46
C ASP A 39 -8.61 4.98 9.76
N ASN A 40 -7.74 5.60 10.58
CA ASN A 40 -7.83 7.04 10.85
C ASN A 40 -7.62 7.89 9.59
N ILE A 41 -6.73 7.51 8.68
CA ILE A 41 -6.53 8.22 7.40
C ILE A 41 -7.81 8.19 6.58
N VAL A 42 -8.46 7.02 6.47
CA VAL A 42 -9.74 6.86 5.75
C VAL A 42 -10.80 7.81 6.31
N ASP A 43 -10.94 7.83 7.64
CA ASP A 43 -11.99 8.60 8.30
C ASP A 43 -11.72 10.11 8.21
N VAL A 44 -10.48 10.56 8.44
CA VAL A 44 -10.11 11.98 8.41
C VAL A 44 -10.13 12.56 6.98
N ALA A 45 -9.65 11.79 5.99
CA ALA A 45 -9.62 12.24 4.61
C ALA A 45 -10.95 12.01 3.86
N GLY A 46 -11.95 11.41 4.51
CA GLY A 46 -13.27 11.16 3.92
C GLY A 46 -13.23 10.22 2.71
N ILE A 47 -12.36 9.20 2.74
CA ILE A 47 -12.15 8.31 1.59
C ILE A 47 -13.36 7.39 1.43
N GLY A 48 -14.02 7.49 0.27
CA GLY A 48 -15.22 6.72 -0.07
C GLY A 48 -15.05 5.88 -1.34
N PRO A 49 -16.06 5.09 -1.73
CA PRO A 49 -15.99 4.20 -2.90
C PRO A 49 -15.75 4.91 -4.24
N HIS A 50 -16.01 6.22 -4.31
CA HIS A 50 -15.79 7.02 -5.51
C HIS A 50 -14.46 7.79 -5.50
N SER A 51 -13.70 7.70 -4.41
CA SER A 51 -12.40 8.35 -4.29
C SER A 51 -11.33 7.62 -5.12
N THR A 52 -10.33 8.38 -5.56
CA THR A 52 -9.06 7.88 -6.07
C THR A 52 -7.95 8.22 -5.08
N PHE A 53 -7.36 7.17 -4.49
CA PHE A 53 -6.29 7.28 -3.50
C PHE A 53 -4.93 6.89 -4.12
N ILE A 54 -3.89 7.65 -3.80
CA ILE A 54 -2.52 7.38 -4.26
C ILE A 54 -1.54 7.30 -3.10
N ASP A 55 -0.74 6.23 -3.07
CA ASP A 55 0.37 6.04 -2.13
C ASP A 55 1.72 6.16 -2.86
N LEU A 56 2.48 7.20 -2.53
CA LEU A 56 3.80 7.44 -3.10
C LEU A 56 4.88 6.90 -2.14
N GLY A 57 5.60 5.87 -2.57
CA GLY A 57 6.48 5.09 -1.69
C GLY A 57 5.71 4.00 -0.94
N SER A 58 4.87 3.26 -1.68
CA SER A 58 3.86 2.36 -1.12
C SER A 58 4.43 1.14 -0.39
N GLY A 59 5.74 0.87 -0.49
CA GLY A 59 6.38 -0.28 0.13
C GLY A 59 5.71 -1.59 -0.29
N VAL A 60 5.24 -2.35 0.70
CA VAL A 60 4.51 -3.61 0.49
C VAL A 60 3.02 -3.42 0.20
N GLY A 61 2.55 -2.21 -0.08
CA GLY A 61 1.19 -1.92 -0.57
C GLY A 61 0.06 -2.09 0.43
N ASN A 62 0.35 -2.27 1.71
CA ASN A 62 -0.65 -2.56 2.74
C ASN A 62 -1.65 -1.41 2.94
N VAL A 63 -1.22 -0.15 2.76
CA VAL A 63 -2.09 1.03 2.84
C VAL A 63 -3.14 0.98 1.73
N CYS A 64 -2.73 0.92 0.46
CA CYS A 64 -3.64 0.80 -0.69
C CYS A 64 -4.60 -0.39 -0.55
N SER A 65 -4.09 -1.57 -0.20
CA SER A 65 -4.94 -2.76 -0.09
C SER A 65 -5.95 -2.67 1.05
N GLN A 66 -5.59 -2.09 2.21
CA GLN A 66 -6.54 -1.90 3.30
C GLN A 66 -7.59 -0.84 2.97
N ILE A 67 -7.19 0.29 2.40
CA ILE A 67 -8.11 1.38 2.04
C ILE A 67 -9.12 0.87 1.00
N SER A 68 -8.65 0.23 -0.08
CA SER A 68 -9.52 -0.35 -1.11
C SER A 68 -10.47 -1.39 -0.53
N LEU A 69 -9.99 -2.30 0.33
CA LEU A 69 -10.85 -3.32 0.97
C LEU A 69 -11.95 -2.68 1.82
N LYS A 70 -11.63 -1.62 2.57
CA LYS A 70 -12.55 -0.97 3.51
C LYS A 70 -13.57 -0.06 2.81
N THR A 71 -13.13 0.69 1.82
CA THR A 71 -13.92 1.77 1.20
C THR A 71 -14.50 1.39 -0.16
N GLY A 72 -13.89 0.42 -0.85
CA GLY A 72 -14.18 0.11 -2.25
C GLY A 72 -13.61 1.12 -3.25
N CYS A 73 -12.79 2.07 -2.79
CA CYS A 73 -12.19 3.08 -3.65
C CYS A 73 -11.13 2.50 -4.59
N ARG A 74 -10.74 3.29 -5.58
CA ARG A 74 -9.63 2.98 -6.48
C ARG A 74 -8.32 3.44 -5.82
N CYS A 75 -7.34 2.55 -5.74
CA CYS A 75 -6.05 2.81 -5.14
C CYS A 75 -4.91 2.59 -6.13
N TYR A 76 -3.98 3.54 -6.18
CA TYR A 76 -2.71 3.42 -6.88
C TYR A 76 -1.55 3.47 -5.88
N GLY A 77 -0.57 2.59 -6.05
CA GLY A 77 0.67 2.64 -5.28
C GLY A 77 1.88 2.55 -6.18
N VAL A 78 2.92 3.34 -5.89
CA VAL A 78 4.20 3.25 -6.55
C VAL A 78 5.31 3.06 -5.53
N GLU A 79 6.21 2.12 -5.82
CA GLU A 79 7.35 1.81 -4.97
C GLU A 79 8.62 1.69 -5.83
N LEU A 80 9.69 2.33 -5.36
CA LEU A 80 10.97 2.40 -6.06
C LEU A 80 11.70 1.06 -6.04
N LEU A 81 11.59 0.31 -4.95
CA LEU A 81 12.29 -0.95 -4.81
C LEU A 81 11.52 -2.14 -5.36
N ALA A 82 12.21 -2.96 -6.15
CA ALA A 82 11.66 -4.17 -6.76
C ALA A 82 11.09 -5.18 -5.76
N ASN A 83 11.80 -5.46 -4.65
CA ASN A 83 11.40 -6.49 -3.69
C ASN A 83 10.10 -6.12 -2.92
N PRO A 84 9.99 -4.94 -2.26
CA PRO A 84 8.72 -4.49 -1.70
C PRO A 84 7.60 -4.40 -2.74
N ALA A 85 7.86 -3.88 -3.94
CA ALA A 85 6.85 -3.80 -5.00
C ALA A 85 6.33 -5.18 -5.46
N GLN A 86 7.20 -6.20 -5.48
CA GLN A 86 6.80 -7.58 -5.76
C GLN A 86 5.90 -8.12 -4.63
N LEU A 87 6.29 -7.92 -3.37
CA LEU A 87 5.48 -8.31 -2.22
C LEU A 87 4.14 -7.57 -2.17
N ALA A 88 4.09 -6.32 -2.64
CA ALA A 88 2.88 -5.53 -2.72
C ALA A 88 1.82 -6.17 -3.62
N ARG A 89 2.22 -6.61 -4.83
CA ARG A 89 1.33 -7.32 -5.75
C ARG A 89 0.86 -8.64 -5.16
N ALA A 90 1.77 -9.41 -4.55
CA ALA A 90 1.44 -10.68 -3.91
C ALA A 90 0.47 -10.49 -2.72
N LEU A 91 0.67 -9.44 -1.92
CA LEU A 91 -0.20 -9.11 -0.78
C LEU A 91 -1.59 -8.74 -1.26
N SER A 92 -1.70 -7.87 -2.28
CA SER A 92 -2.97 -7.46 -2.86
C SER A 92 -3.78 -8.67 -3.38
N GLU A 93 -3.13 -9.57 -4.13
CA GLU A 93 -3.77 -10.80 -4.59
C GLU A 93 -4.20 -11.72 -3.44
N GLN A 94 -3.37 -11.87 -2.41
CA GLN A 94 -3.71 -12.69 -1.26
C GLN A 94 -4.90 -12.12 -0.48
N ILE A 95 -4.98 -10.79 -0.34
CA ILE A 95 -6.13 -10.09 0.26
C ILE A 95 -7.37 -10.29 -0.59
N ARG A 96 -7.28 -10.27 -1.92
CA ARG A 96 -8.41 -10.55 -2.81
C ARG A 96 -8.93 -11.98 -2.64
N VAL A 97 -8.03 -12.97 -2.59
CA VAL A 97 -8.37 -14.37 -2.32
C VAL A 97 -9.03 -14.54 -0.95
N PHE A 98 -8.47 -13.93 0.09
CA PHE A 98 -9.05 -13.99 1.43
C PHE A 98 -10.36 -13.21 1.54
N SER A 99 -10.53 -12.09 0.83
CA SER A 99 -11.83 -11.42 0.78
C SER A 99 -12.90 -12.37 0.24
N TYR A 100 -12.60 -13.07 -0.85
CA TYR A 100 -13.51 -14.05 -1.44
C TYR A 100 -13.85 -15.21 -0.49
N ILE A 101 -12.84 -15.85 0.13
CA ILE A 101 -13.04 -16.98 1.04
C ILE A 101 -13.92 -16.60 2.24
N TRP A 102 -13.80 -15.38 2.75
CA TRP A 102 -14.61 -14.87 3.86
C TRP A 102 -15.94 -14.22 3.42
N GLY A 103 -16.34 -14.37 2.14
CA GLY A 103 -17.62 -13.85 1.63
C GLY A 103 -17.67 -12.35 1.39
N TYR A 104 -16.54 -11.65 1.43
CA TYR A 104 -16.45 -10.22 1.12
C TYR A 104 -16.17 -9.99 -0.37
N LYS A 105 -17.12 -9.35 -1.06
CA LYS A 105 -16.90 -8.90 -2.44
C LYS A 105 -16.00 -7.67 -2.44
N HIS A 106 -14.71 -7.87 -2.73
CA HIS A 106 -13.76 -6.77 -2.93
C HIS A 106 -14.16 -5.95 -4.18
N LYS A 107 -14.55 -4.69 -3.99
CA LYS A 107 -15.04 -3.82 -5.08
C LYS A 107 -14.00 -2.81 -5.59
N GLY A 108 -13.04 -2.44 -4.75
CA GLY A 108 -12.00 -1.48 -5.11
C GLY A 108 -10.95 -2.11 -6.02
N GLN A 109 -10.36 -1.28 -6.88
CA GLN A 109 -9.22 -1.65 -7.72
C GLN A 109 -7.93 -1.21 -7.02
N VAL A 110 -6.92 -2.08 -7.02
CA VAL A 110 -5.61 -1.80 -6.41
C VAL A 110 -4.52 -2.03 -7.46
N ASP A 111 -3.97 -0.95 -7.98
CA ASP A 111 -2.93 -0.97 -9.01
C ASP A 111 -1.58 -0.59 -8.39
N LEU A 112 -0.67 -1.57 -8.29
CA LEU A 112 0.62 -1.44 -7.60
C LEU A 112 1.78 -1.57 -8.57
N HIS A 113 2.59 -0.51 -8.67
CA HIS A 113 3.64 -0.37 -9.66
C HIS A 113 5.03 -0.34 -9.01
N HIS A 114 5.98 -0.99 -9.69
CA HIS A 114 7.41 -0.78 -9.42
C HIS A 114 7.91 0.35 -10.31
N GLY A 115 8.51 1.38 -9.73
CA GLY A 115 9.13 2.48 -10.48
C GLY A 115 9.36 3.73 -9.64
N ASP A 116 10.00 4.73 -10.26
CA ASP A 116 10.23 6.03 -9.64
C ASP A 116 8.98 6.92 -9.81
N MET A 117 8.40 7.34 -8.69
CA MET A 117 7.22 8.22 -8.66
C MET A 117 7.38 9.53 -9.46
N ARG A 118 8.61 10.00 -9.70
CA ARG A 118 8.91 11.25 -10.41
C ARG A 118 8.89 11.09 -11.93
N THR A 119 9.14 9.89 -12.43
CA THR A 119 9.35 9.63 -13.87
C THR A 119 8.44 8.55 -14.43
N ASN A 120 7.76 7.79 -13.58
CA ASN A 120 6.87 6.72 -14.01
C ASN A 120 5.61 7.29 -14.67
N GLY A 121 5.55 7.14 -15.99
CA GLY A 121 4.46 7.63 -16.84
C GLY A 121 3.08 7.05 -16.51
N THR A 122 3.00 5.97 -15.73
CA THR A 122 1.74 5.40 -15.24
C THR A 122 1.24 6.10 -13.98
N THR A 123 2.14 6.64 -13.15
CA THR A 123 1.79 7.33 -11.90
C THR A 123 1.38 8.79 -12.14
N MET A 124 2.00 9.44 -13.12
CA MET A 124 1.77 10.87 -13.42
C MET A 124 0.32 11.21 -13.86
N PRO A 125 -0.37 10.40 -14.67
CA PRO A 125 -1.78 10.61 -14.99
C PRO A 125 -2.68 10.38 -13.77
N ALA A 126 -2.43 9.34 -12.98
CA ALA A 126 -3.20 9.06 -11.77
C ALA A 126 -3.11 10.22 -10.77
N ILE A 127 -1.94 10.84 -10.60
CA ILE A 127 -1.76 12.02 -9.72
C ILE A 127 -2.69 13.18 -10.09
N ARG A 128 -3.03 13.37 -11.37
CA ARG A 128 -3.95 14.45 -11.80
C ARG A 128 -5.40 14.19 -11.41
N GLU A 129 -5.77 12.93 -11.21
CA GLU A 129 -7.13 12.49 -10.90
C GLU A 129 -7.30 12.10 -9.43
N ALA A 130 -6.26 12.30 -8.60
CA ALA A 130 -6.26 11.89 -7.21
C ALA A 130 -7.14 12.81 -6.35
N ASP A 131 -8.03 12.21 -5.56
CA ASP A 131 -8.74 12.90 -4.48
C ASP A 131 -7.86 12.98 -3.22
N VAL A 132 -7.05 11.95 -2.99
CA VAL A 132 -6.15 11.86 -1.83
C VAL A 132 -4.79 11.32 -2.26
N ILE A 133 -3.74 12.07 -1.92
CA ILE A 133 -2.35 11.64 -2.06
C ILE A 133 -1.77 11.44 -0.67
N TYR A 134 -1.22 10.25 -0.43
CA TYR A 134 -0.55 9.88 0.80
C TYR A 134 0.94 9.62 0.51
N ILE A 135 1.79 10.14 1.39
CA ILE A 135 3.24 10.00 1.33
C ILE A 135 3.78 9.80 2.73
N ASN A 136 4.49 8.70 2.99
CA ASN A 136 5.24 8.54 4.24
C ASN A 136 6.59 9.27 4.15
N ASN A 137 6.57 10.59 4.33
CA ASN A 137 7.75 11.44 4.13
C ASN A 137 8.94 11.14 5.08
N PHE A 138 8.73 10.44 6.21
CA PHE A 138 9.81 9.96 7.09
C PHE A 138 10.79 8.99 6.41
N LYS A 139 10.41 8.43 5.25
CA LYS A 139 11.26 7.52 4.48
C LYS A 139 12.14 8.24 3.45
N PHE A 140 11.99 9.54 3.29
CA PHE A 140 12.73 10.33 2.29
C PHE A 140 13.88 11.06 2.97
N GLU A 141 15.09 10.88 2.43
CA GLU A 141 16.24 11.71 2.79
C GLU A 141 16.08 13.09 2.14
N PRO A 142 16.52 14.18 2.80
CA PRO A 142 16.69 15.46 2.13
C PRO A 142 17.62 15.30 0.93
N SER A 143 17.25 15.87 -0.21
CA SER A 143 18.10 16.00 -1.40
C SER A 143 19.15 17.10 -1.21
#